data_AF-A0A967YLF4-F1
#
_entry.id   AF-A0A967YLF4-F1
#
_cell.length_a   1.000
_cell.length_b   1.000
_cell.length_c   1.000
_cell.angle_alpha   90.00
_cell.angle_beta   90.00
_cell.angle_gamma   90.00
#
_symmetry.space_group_name_H-M   'P 1'
#
loop_
_entity.id
_entity.type
_entity.pdbx_description
1 polymer ?
#
loop_
_entity_poly.entity_id
_entity_poly.type
_entity_poly.pdbx_seq_one_letter_code
_entity_poly.pdbx_strand_id
1 'polypeptide(L)' 'QDNLKAEEEAIALYKKGIKISADNDDTTTRRLFEEVLEDEEDHHNTFRTLLEK' A
#
# COMPACT_ATOMS: atom_id res chain seq x y z
N GLN A 1 -2.74 15.77 -9.08
CA GLN A 1 -2.01 15.80 -7.79
C GLN A 1 -2.70 14.98 -6.71
N ASP A 2 -4.04 14.89 -6.71
CA ASP A 2 -4.78 14.14 -5.67
C ASP A 2 -4.53 12.61 -5.68
N ASN A 3 -4.35 11.98 -6.84
CA ASN A 3 -4.13 10.53 -6.92
C ASN A 3 -2.84 10.11 -6.19
N LEU A 4 -1.71 10.77 -6.43
CA LEU A 4 -0.42 10.37 -5.83
C LEU A 4 -0.45 10.45 -4.29
N LYS A 5 -1.14 11.45 -3.75
CA LYS A 5 -1.28 11.62 -2.31
C LYS A 5 -2.22 10.58 -1.70
N ALA A 6 -3.29 10.22 -2.40
CA ALA A 6 -4.17 9.14 -1.99
C ALA A 6 -3.43 7.78 -1.96
N GLU A 7 -2.57 7.52 -2.95
CA GLU A 7 -1.70 6.32 -2.96
C GLU A 7 -0.74 6.31 -1.75
N GLU A 8 -0.08 7.44 -1.45
CA GLU A 8 0.82 7.53 -0.29
C GLU A 8 0.09 7.30 1.04
N GLU A 9 -1.13 7.83 1.18
CA GLU A 9 -1.98 7.62 2.35
C GLU A 9 -2.45 6.16 2.46
N ALA A 10 -2.80 5.51 1.35
CA ALA A 10 -3.17 4.10 1.28
C ALA A 10 -2.00 3.19 1.67
N ILE A 11 -0.81 3.41 1.09
CA ILE A 11 0.42 2.69 1.41
C ILE A 11 0.74 2.79 2.92
N ALA A 12 0.63 3.99 3.49
CA ALA A 12 0.86 4.19 4.93
C ALA A 12 -0.16 3.43 5.79
N LEU A 13 -1.43 3.38 5.37
CA LEU A 13 -2.49 2.65 6.05
C LEU A 13 -2.22 1.15 6.04
N TYR A 14 -1.90 0.56 4.89
CA TYR A 14 -1.62 -0.87 4.78
C TYR A 14 -0.37 -1.28 5.56
N LYS A 15 0.69 -0.47 5.54
CA LYS A 15 1.89 -0.69 6.38
C LYS A 15 1.55 -0.72 7.87
N LYS A 16 0.62 0.13 8.33
CA LYS A 16 0.11 0.10 9.72
C LYS A 16 -0.71 -1.16 9.99
N GLY A 17 -1.56 -1.57 9.05
CA GLY A 17 -2.36 -2.81 9.14
C GLY A 17 -1.48 -4.05 9.28
N ILE A 18 -0.45 -4.20 8.43
CA ILE A 18 0.53 -5.29 8.49
C ILE A 18 1.18 -5.37 9.87
N LYS A 19 1.60 -4.22 10.42
CA LYS A 19 2.21 -4.18 11.76
C LYS A 19 1.24 -4.68 12.84
N ILE A 20 0.00 -4.19 12.83
CA ILE A 20 -1.02 -4.61 13.81
C ILE A 20 -1.30 -6.10 13.67
N SER A 21 -1.47 -6.62 12.45
CA SER A 21 -1.70 -8.04 12.21
C SER A 21 -0.52 -8.91 12.65
N ALA A 22 0.72 -8.46 12.41
CA ALA A 22 1.93 -9.14 12.89
C ALA A 22 2.02 -9.15 14.43
N ASP A 23 1.70 -8.04 15.08
CA ASP A 23 1.69 -7.93 16.55
C ASP A 23 0.61 -8.83 17.21
N ASN A 24 -0.41 -9.24 16.44
CA ASN A 24 -1.51 -10.11 16.89
C ASN A 24 -1.39 -11.57 16.39
N ASP A 25 -0.27 -11.96 15.78
CA ASP A 25 -0.09 -13.28 15.13
C ASP A 25 -1.16 -13.60 14.05
N ASP A 26 -1.84 -12.59 13.50
CA ASP A 26 -2.84 -12.72 12.45
C ASP A 26 -2.16 -12.76 11.07
N THR A 27 -1.61 -13.92 10.75
CA THR A 27 -0.89 -14.16 9.49
C THR A 27 -1.77 -14.05 8.24
N THR A 28 -3.07 -14.35 8.35
CA THR A 28 -4.02 -14.28 7.23
C THR A 28 -4.26 -12.83 6.83
N THR A 29 -4.64 -11.99 7.79
CA THR A 29 -4.91 -10.58 7.53
C THR A 29 -3.63 -9.84 7.12
N ARG A 30 -2.50 -10.19 7.75
CA ARG A 30 -1.18 -9.64 7.36
C ARG A 30 -0.91 -9.91 5.88
N ARG A 31 -1.09 -11.15 5.42
CA ARG A 31 -0.83 -11.52 4.02
C ARG A 31 -1.75 -10.78 3.05
N LEU A 32 -3.02 -10.62 3.39
CA LEU A 32 -3.94 -9.81 2.58
C LEU A 32 -3.46 -8.35 2.46
N PHE A 33 -3.00 -7.74 3.56
CA PHE A 33 -2.45 -6.38 3.48
C PHE A 33 -1.13 -6.29 2.71
N GLU A 34 -0.30 -7.33 2.76
CA GLU A 34 0.93 -7.42 1.95
C GLU A 34 0.61 -7.48 0.45
N GLU A 35 -0.38 -8.29 0.04
CA GLU A 35 -0.81 -8.39 -1.37
C GLU A 35 -1.40 -7.07 -1.87
N VAL A 36 -2.26 -6.41 -1.08
CA VAL A 36 -2.80 -5.09 -1.47
C VAL A 36 -1.71 -4.01 -1.49
N LEU A 37 -0.74 -4.06 -0.58
CA LEU A 37 0.38 -3.11 -0.59
C LEU A 37 1.23 -3.21 -1.86
N GLU A 38 1.46 -4.43 -2.36
CA GLU A 38 2.17 -4.66 -3.63
C GLU A 38 1.44 -4.00 -4.80
N ASP A 39 0.12 -4.18 -4.89
CA ASP A 39 -0.71 -3.55 -5.93
C ASP A 39 -0.64 -2.00 -5.89
N GLU A 40 -0.71 -1.39 -4.70
CA GLU A 40 -0.63 0.07 -4.57
C GLU A 40 0.77 0.63 -4.86
N GLU A 41 1.84 -0.12 -4.56
CA GLU A 41 3.20 0.27 -4.93
C GLU A 41 3.40 0.25 -6.46
N ASP A 42 2.77 -0.70 -7.16
CA ASP A 42 2.75 -0.76 -8.63
C ASP A 42 1.90 0.35 -9.26
N HIS A 43 0.73 0.66 -8.68
CA HIS A 43 -0.06 1.82 -9.07
C HIS A 43 0.73 3.12 -8.90
N HIS A 44 1.39 3.31 -7.75
CA HIS A 44 2.21 4.48 -7.47
C HIS A 44 3.35 4.66 -8.50
N ASN A 45 4.04 3.58 -8.84
CA ASN A 45 5.09 3.58 -9.87
C ASN A 45 4.55 3.92 -11.27
N THR A 46 3.39 3.38 -11.63
CA THR A 46 2.73 3.67 -12.91
C THR A 46 2.33 5.13 -13.01
N PHE A 47 1.71 5.68 -11.95
CA PHE A 47 1.31 7.08 -11.93
C PHE A 47 2.51 8.03 -11.99
N ARG A 48 3.62 7.72 -11.30
CA ARG A 48 4.86 8.50 -11.44
C ARG A 48 5.36 8.51 -12.88
N THR A 49 5.45 7.34 -13.50
CA THR A 49 5.95 7.20 -14.88
C THR A 49 5.07 7.94 -15.89
N LEU A 50 3.75 7.94 -15.68
CA LEU A 50 2.80 8.68 -16.53
C LEU A 50 2.86 10.20 -16.32
N LEU A 51 3.16 10.67 -15.11
CA LEU A 51 3.30 12.09 -14.81
C LEU A 51 4.63 12.69 -15.31
N GLU A 52 5.61 11.85 -15.62
CA GLU A 52 6.90 12.24 -16.20
C GLU A 52 6.86 12.45 -17.73
N LYS A 53 5.72 12.25 -18.39
CA LYS A 53 5.48 12.53 -19.83
C LYS A 53 4.63 13.77 -20.06
#